data_AF-A0A9W7M6K6-F1
#
_entry.id   AF-A0A9W7M6K6-F1
#
_cell.length_a   1.000
_cell.length_b   1.000
_cell.length_c   1.000
_cell.angle_alpha   90.00
_cell.angle_beta   90.00
_cell.angle_gamma   90.00
#
_symmetry.space_group_name_H-M   'P 1'
#
loop_
_entity.id
_entity.type
_entity.pdbx_description
1 polymer ?
#
loop_
_entity_poly.entity_id
_entity_poly.type
_entity_poly.pdbx_seq_one_letter_code
_entity_poly.pdbx_strand_id
1 'polypeptide(L)'
;MKGGSVGGGIAPAKRRWRGLAIAVLFLVVLSMLVPLGFLLGVHNGFHTAGHLALQHPSPSGDRSRHIDNLVRKLGPTLPKDILRGYVNEAKNETSSRNATPKIQQQKGIPIPPQVVMQPVTNKNTSNVNGKARTKAGADESGGLCELKYGSYCIWREENREAMQDSMVKKLKDQLFVARAYFPSVAKMPTQNKLSGELKQNIQEFERVLSESTTDVDLPREIQKKSQRMEAVIAKAKSVTLDCHNVDKKLRQIFDLTEDEANFHMKQSAFLYQLAVQTMPKSLHCLSMRLTVEYFRDHSFDKELSEKYSDTTLQHYVIFSNNVIASSVAINSTVMHAKDSSIQVFHVLTDGQNYYAMKLWFLRNTFKDAVVQVLNIEDLNAGYYDKATLSHVTLPVEFRVSFHSNDNAPAIHNHVSIFSHSHYLLPKIFKNLEKVVVLDDDVVVQKDLSALWSLNMGGKVIGAVEICSVRMDQLRSYLGEHSFKKNSCSWMSGLNVIDLARWRDLHISKTYWKLVKKVSMKEGSALLASLLTFQDQIYTLDSRWVVSGLGHDYGLDIEGIKKAAVLHYNGNMKPWLELGIPKYKAYWKKFLNHNDQYLSECNVNR
;
A
#
# COMPACT_ATOMS: atom_id res chain seq x y z
N MET A 1 0.07 22.26 -81.53
CA MET A 1 0.45 23.68 -81.37
C MET A 1 0.73 23.95 -79.90
N LYS A 2 1.93 24.47 -79.58
CA LYS A 2 2.40 25.19 -78.36
C LYS A 2 2.09 24.55 -76.99
N GLY A 3 3.01 24.24 -76.08
CA GLY A 3 4.40 24.65 -75.86
C GLY A 3 4.56 25.08 -74.39
N GLY A 4 5.62 24.60 -73.71
CA GLY A 4 6.09 25.06 -72.38
C GLY A 4 5.98 24.01 -71.27
N SER A 5 6.87 23.89 -70.28
CA SER A 5 8.27 24.28 -70.06
C SER A 5 8.65 23.64 -68.72
N VAL A 6 9.89 23.19 -68.61
CA VAL A 6 10.51 22.62 -67.40
C VAL A 6 10.51 23.63 -66.25
N GLY A 7 10.22 23.17 -65.04
CA GLY A 7 10.36 23.93 -63.79
C GLY A 7 10.54 23.01 -62.59
N GLY A 8 11.77 22.59 -62.33
CA GLY A 8 12.13 21.85 -61.12
C GLY A 8 12.10 22.76 -59.89
N GLY A 9 11.16 22.49 -58.97
CA GLY A 9 11.08 23.16 -57.67
C GLY A 9 11.79 22.35 -56.58
N ILE A 10 12.97 22.81 -56.17
CA ILE A 10 13.70 22.33 -55.00
C ILE A 10 12.91 22.73 -53.74
N ALA A 11 12.39 21.76 -53.00
CA ALA A 11 11.82 21.99 -51.67
C ALA A 11 12.94 22.25 -50.63
N PRO A 12 12.78 23.20 -49.69
CA PRO A 12 13.86 23.61 -48.81
C PRO A 12 14.04 22.63 -47.65
N ALA A 13 14.99 21.69 -47.79
CA ALA A 13 15.35 20.71 -46.76
C ALA A 13 15.85 21.31 -45.43
N LYS A 14 16.21 22.61 -45.40
CA LYS A 14 16.76 23.28 -44.20
C LYS A 14 15.75 23.60 -43.10
N ARG A 15 14.44 23.67 -43.38
CA ARG A 15 13.44 24.06 -42.36
C ARG A 15 12.99 22.89 -41.47
N ARG A 16 13.01 21.66 -42.00
CA ARG A 16 12.51 20.45 -41.34
C ARG A 16 13.46 19.94 -40.24
N TRP A 17 14.76 20.14 -40.40
CA TRP A 17 15.77 19.79 -39.38
C TRP A 17 15.79 20.75 -38.18
N ARG A 18 15.49 22.04 -38.38
CA ARG A 18 15.41 23.00 -37.27
C ARG A 18 14.24 22.70 -36.32
N GLY A 19 13.08 22.29 -36.86
CA GLY A 19 11.93 21.89 -36.04
C GLY A 19 12.21 20.64 -35.20
N LEU A 20 12.86 19.64 -35.79
CA LEU A 20 13.30 18.43 -35.09
C LEU A 20 14.35 18.73 -34.01
N ALA A 21 15.34 19.57 -34.30
CA ALA A 21 16.35 19.96 -33.32
C ALA A 21 15.75 20.74 -32.15
N ILE A 22 14.80 21.64 -32.41
CA ILE A 22 14.08 22.39 -31.36
C ILE A 22 13.19 21.46 -30.53
N ALA A 23 12.50 20.51 -31.15
CA ALA A 23 11.68 19.51 -30.44
C ALA A 23 12.54 18.60 -29.55
N VAL A 24 13.71 18.18 -30.04
CA VAL A 24 14.68 17.40 -29.24
C VAL A 24 15.22 18.24 -28.09
N LEU A 25 15.58 19.50 -28.31
CA LEU A 25 16.05 20.39 -27.23
C LEU A 25 14.95 20.62 -26.19
N PHE A 26 13.71 20.77 -26.62
CA PHE A 26 12.55 20.93 -25.73
C PHE A 26 12.28 19.66 -24.92
N LEU A 27 12.39 18.48 -25.53
CA LEU A 27 12.29 17.18 -24.84
C LEU A 27 13.44 16.97 -23.85
N VAL A 28 14.67 17.36 -24.20
CA VAL A 28 15.83 17.30 -23.29
C VAL A 28 15.64 18.24 -22.10
N VAL A 29 15.18 19.46 -22.36
CA VAL A 29 14.88 20.44 -21.30
C VAL A 29 13.74 19.96 -20.41
N LEU A 30 12.65 19.40 -20.95
CA LEU A 30 11.59 18.77 -20.16
C LEU A 30 12.10 17.56 -19.36
N SER A 31 12.96 16.73 -19.95
CA SER A 31 13.54 15.57 -19.26
C SER A 31 14.46 15.95 -18.10
N MET A 32 15.00 17.18 -18.09
CA MET A 32 15.84 17.71 -17.02
C MET A 32 15.01 18.50 -15.99
N LEU A 33 14.04 19.31 -16.46
CA LEU A 33 13.22 20.18 -15.62
C LEU A 33 12.12 19.44 -14.87
N VAL A 34 11.57 18.35 -15.41
CA VAL A 34 10.56 17.54 -14.71
C VAL A 34 11.16 16.87 -13.46
N PRO A 35 12.34 16.22 -13.52
CA PRO A 35 13.04 15.77 -12.32
C PRO A 35 13.44 16.91 -11.40
N LEU A 36 13.83 18.08 -11.92
CA LEU A 36 14.24 19.22 -11.09
C LEU A 36 13.08 19.88 -10.35
N GLY A 37 11.91 20.03 -10.99
CA GLY A 37 10.68 20.49 -10.36
C GLY A 37 10.15 19.50 -9.31
N PHE A 38 10.43 18.21 -9.51
CA PHE A 38 10.19 17.16 -8.53
C PHE A 38 11.16 17.23 -7.35
N LEU A 39 12.47 17.44 -7.60
CA LEU A 39 13.51 17.56 -6.58
C LEU A 39 13.37 18.82 -5.71
N LEU A 40 12.82 19.89 -6.27
CA LEU A 40 12.54 21.15 -5.57
C LEU A 40 11.21 21.13 -4.79
N GLY A 41 10.48 20.00 -4.80
CA GLY A 41 9.23 19.85 -4.03
C GLY A 41 8.06 20.66 -4.57
N VAL A 42 8.07 21.07 -5.85
CA VAL A 42 7.00 21.87 -6.46
C VAL A 42 5.73 21.04 -6.67
N HIS A 43 5.84 19.70 -6.65
CA HIS A 43 4.70 18.79 -6.63
C HIS A 43 4.37 18.32 -5.19
N ASN A 44 3.42 19.00 -4.55
CA ASN A 44 2.72 18.49 -3.35
C ASN A 44 1.70 17.40 -3.71
N GLY A 45 2.11 16.30 -4.36
CA GLY A 45 1.10 15.37 -4.85
C GLY A 45 1.58 14.05 -5.42
N PHE A 46 2.16 13.21 -4.58
CA PHE A 46 1.79 11.80 -4.58
C PHE A 46 1.20 11.53 -3.19
N HIS A 47 -0.12 11.70 -3.08
CA HIS A 47 -0.82 11.32 -1.87
C HIS A 47 -0.68 9.80 -1.72
N THR A 48 -0.03 9.39 -0.64
CA THR A 48 -0.13 8.03 -0.12
C THR A 48 -1.62 7.67 -0.03
N ALA A 49 -1.96 6.40 -0.21
CA ALA A 49 -3.20 5.92 0.37
C ALA A 49 -3.09 6.06 1.90
N GLY A 50 -3.66 7.15 2.43
CA GLY A 50 -3.95 7.45 3.83
C GLY A 50 -2.96 6.94 4.87
N HIS A 51 -1.92 7.72 5.16
CA HIS A 51 -1.21 7.56 6.43
C HIS A 51 -1.99 8.28 7.54
N LEU A 52 -2.52 7.54 8.51
CA LEU A 52 -3.18 8.11 9.69
C LEU A 52 -2.25 7.95 10.90
N ALA A 53 -1.46 9.00 11.18
CA ALA A 53 -0.67 9.10 12.41
C ALA A 53 -1.55 9.62 13.56
N LEU A 54 -1.72 8.82 14.61
CA LEU A 54 -2.50 9.20 15.79
C LEU A 54 -1.59 9.85 16.84
N GLN A 55 -1.78 11.16 17.10
CA GLN A 55 -1.11 11.89 18.18
C GLN A 55 -1.85 11.76 19.51
N HIS A 56 -1.10 11.58 20.61
CA HIS A 56 -1.56 11.80 21.97
C HIS A 56 -1.48 13.29 22.36
N PRO A 57 -2.26 13.75 23.36
CA PRO A 57 -2.05 15.06 23.97
C PRO A 57 -0.72 15.08 24.72
N SER A 58 0.18 16.00 24.36
CA SER A 58 1.53 16.10 24.90
C SER A 58 1.57 16.28 26.42
N PRO A 59 2.52 15.66 27.14
CA PRO A 59 2.91 16.09 28.48
C PRO A 59 3.68 17.42 28.37
N SER A 60 3.39 18.34 29.28
CA SER A 60 3.98 19.67 29.37
C SER A 60 5.50 19.63 29.53
N GLY A 61 6.22 20.12 28.51
CA GLY A 61 7.66 20.41 28.55
C GLY A 61 7.94 21.67 27.72
N ASP A 62 8.41 22.73 28.38
CA ASP A 62 8.40 24.11 27.91
C ASP A 62 9.52 24.38 26.87
N ARG A 63 9.28 24.10 25.58
CA ARG A 63 10.13 24.65 24.48
C ARG A 63 9.52 24.72 23.07
N SER A 64 8.18 24.78 22.92
CA SER A 64 7.53 24.83 21.58
C SER A 64 6.39 25.86 21.45
N ARG A 65 6.41 26.98 22.19
CA ARG A 65 5.27 27.94 22.14
C ARG A 65 5.11 28.71 20.82
N HIS A 66 6.08 28.66 19.91
CA HIS A 66 6.02 29.41 18.64
C HIS A 66 5.45 28.60 17.47
N ILE A 67 5.66 27.27 17.44
CA ILE A 67 5.13 26.39 16.38
C ILE A 67 3.70 25.93 16.70
N ASP A 68 3.40 25.66 17.98
CA ASP A 68 2.07 25.18 18.41
C ASP A 68 0.95 26.23 18.21
N ASN A 69 1.29 27.52 18.31
CA ASN A 69 0.34 28.61 18.08
C ASN A 69 -0.03 28.81 16.60
N LEU A 70 0.83 28.39 15.67
CA LEU A 70 0.55 28.45 14.23
C LEU A 70 -0.35 27.29 13.79
N VAL A 71 -0.15 26.11 14.38
CA VAL A 71 -0.92 24.88 14.09
C VAL A 71 -2.32 24.93 14.71
N ARG A 72 -2.48 25.48 15.93
CA ARG A 72 -3.81 25.66 16.55
C ARG A 72 -4.72 26.63 15.80
N LYS A 73 -4.17 27.59 15.07
CA LYS A 73 -4.95 28.60 14.33
C LYS A 73 -5.48 28.10 12.98
N LEU A 74 -5.04 26.91 12.54
CA LEU A 74 -5.42 26.30 11.25
C LEU A 74 -6.36 25.09 11.39
N GLY A 75 -6.77 24.72 12.61
CA GLY A 75 -7.74 23.65 12.85
C GLY A 75 -9.19 24.16 12.82
N PRO A 76 -10.08 23.66 11.93
CA PRO A 76 -11.48 24.04 11.98
C PRO A 76 -12.22 23.26 13.07
N THR A 77 -13.02 23.96 13.86
CA THR A 77 -13.96 23.42 14.86
C THR A 77 -15.24 22.92 14.16
N LEU A 78 -15.58 21.64 14.32
CA LEU A 78 -16.87 21.09 13.89
C LEU A 78 -17.99 21.51 14.87
N PRO A 79 -19.19 21.91 14.41
CA PRO A 79 -20.34 22.17 15.27
C PRO A 79 -20.89 20.88 15.91
N LYS A 80 -21.09 20.88 17.23
CA LYS A 80 -21.49 19.71 18.03
C LYS A 80 -22.96 19.28 17.85
N ASP A 81 -23.80 20.11 17.25
CA ASP A 81 -25.26 19.95 17.33
C ASP A 81 -25.88 19.07 16.23
N ILE A 82 -25.13 18.72 15.18
CA ILE A 82 -25.70 18.07 13.98
C ILE A 82 -25.72 16.52 14.09
N LEU A 83 -24.90 15.93 14.96
CA LEU A 83 -24.76 14.47 15.08
C LEU A 83 -25.73 13.82 16.08
N ARG A 84 -26.37 14.61 16.94
CA ARG A 84 -27.38 14.13 17.90
C ARG A 84 -28.66 13.64 17.22
N GLY A 85 -28.98 14.16 16.03
CA GLY A 85 -30.17 13.75 15.27
C GLY A 85 -30.12 12.33 14.72
N TYR A 86 -28.93 11.87 14.28
CA TYR A 86 -28.80 10.61 13.53
C TYR A 86 -28.80 9.35 14.41
N VAL A 87 -28.25 9.43 15.63
CA VAL A 87 -28.28 8.32 16.60
C VAL A 87 -29.72 8.05 17.09
N ASN A 88 -30.59 9.07 17.02
CA ASN A 88 -31.99 8.95 17.41
C ASN A 88 -32.88 8.48 16.25
N GLU A 89 -32.62 8.86 15.00
CA GLU A 89 -33.35 8.34 13.84
C GLU A 89 -33.17 6.83 13.65
N ALA A 90 -31.94 6.31 13.79
CA ALA A 90 -31.68 4.86 13.67
C ALA A 90 -32.31 4.04 14.81
N LYS A 91 -32.61 4.66 15.96
CA LYS A 91 -33.32 4.02 17.08
C LYS A 91 -34.84 4.14 16.98
N ASN A 92 -35.35 5.18 16.33
CA ASN A 92 -36.79 5.45 16.26
C ASN A 92 -37.49 4.66 15.14
N GLU A 93 -36.78 4.21 14.10
CA GLU A 93 -37.38 3.38 13.03
C GLU A 93 -37.53 1.89 13.39
N THR A 94 -37.00 1.43 14.53
CA THR A 94 -37.17 0.04 15.01
C THR A 94 -38.33 -0.14 16.00
N SER A 95 -39.09 0.91 16.32
CA SER A 95 -40.17 0.86 17.30
C SER A 95 -41.50 1.39 16.74
N SER A 96 -42.00 0.76 15.69
CA SER A 96 -43.38 0.96 15.24
C SER A 96 -43.88 -0.27 14.48
N ARG A 97 -44.48 -1.21 15.21
CA ARG A 97 -45.55 -2.12 14.75
C ARG A 97 -46.07 -2.90 15.97
N ASN A 98 -47.02 -2.30 16.68
CA ASN A 98 -47.86 -3.01 17.65
C ASN A 98 -49.03 -3.65 16.88
N ALA A 99 -49.11 -4.98 16.92
CA ALA A 99 -50.34 -5.72 16.71
C ALA A 99 -50.32 -6.96 17.63
N THR A 100 -51.06 -6.87 18.74
CA THR A 100 -51.43 -7.99 19.61
C THR A 100 -52.27 -9.02 18.85
N PRO A 101 -52.13 -10.33 19.14
CA PRO A 101 -53.14 -10.93 20.02
C PRO A 101 -52.66 -12.06 20.96
N LYS A 102 -53.29 -12.06 22.14
CA LYS A 102 -53.77 -13.16 23.03
C LYS A 102 -52.86 -14.37 23.33
N ILE A 103 -52.60 -14.49 24.63
CA ILE A 103 -52.00 -15.62 25.36
C ILE A 103 -52.99 -16.80 25.44
N GLN A 104 -52.53 -18.00 25.09
CA GLN A 104 -53.04 -19.27 25.63
C GLN A 104 -51.86 -20.12 26.10
N GLN A 105 -51.94 -20.58 27.35
CA GLN A 105 -50.96 -21.44 28.03
C GLN A 105 -51.02 -22.88 27.50
N GLN A 106 -49.85 -23.51 27.27
CA GLN A 106 -49.71 -24.95 27.55
C GLN A 106 -48.25 -25.40 27.82
N LYS A 107 -48.14 -26.07 28.98
CA LYS A 107 -47.12 -26.93 29.64
C LYS A 107 -45.83 -27.38 28.90
N GLY A 108 -44.74 -27.51 29.69
CA GLY A 108 -43.39 -28.02 29.33
C GLY A 108 -43.31 -29.53 29.10
N ILE A 109 -42.18 -30.19 28.80
CA ILE A 109 -40.78 -30.31 29.32
C ILE A 109 -40.02 -31.18 28.23
N PRO A 110 -38.68 -31.50 28.18
CA PRO A 110 -37.47 -31.04 28.89
C PRO A 110 -36.33 -30.50 27.99
N ILE A 111 -35.38 -29.86 28.66
CA ILE A 111 -34.04 -29.45 28.20
C ILE A 111 -33.04 -30.63 28.32
N PRO A 112 -32.16 -30.89 27.33
CA PRO A 112 -30.90 -31.60 27.53
C PRO A 112 -29.72 -30.61 27.76
N PRO A 113 -28.62 -31.07 28.40
CA PRO A 113 -27.82 -30.26 29.31
C PRO A 113 -26.99 -29.18 28.63
N GLN A 114 -26.99 -27.99 29.25
CA GLN A 114 -25.96 -26.99 29.07
C GLN A 114 -24.60 -27.62 29.42
N VAL A 115 -23.75 -27.79 28.40
CA VAL A 115 -22.31 -27.89 28.62
C VAL A 115 -21.85 -26.48 28.99
N VAL A 116 -21.72 -26.27 30.29
CA VAL A 116 -20.99 -25.13 30.87
C VAL A 116 -19.54 -25.25 30.40
N MET A 117 -19.16 -24.54 29.33
CA MET A 117 -17.77 -24.21 29.12
C MET A 117 -17.45 -22.99 30.00
N GLN A 118 -16.77 -23.28 31.11
CA GLN A 118 -16.10 -22.30 31.95
C GLN A 118 -15.16 -21.41 31.11
N PRO A 119 -14.92 -20.15 31.52
CA PRO A 119 -13.99 -19.29 30.84
C PRO A 119 -12.59 -19.90 30.96
N VAL A 120 -11.98 -20.23 29.83
CA VAL A 120 -10.55 -20.56 29.81
C VAL A 120 -9.80 -19.27 30.15
N THR A 121 -9.37 -19.23 31.41
CA THR A 121 -8.43 -18.30 32.00
C THR A 121 -7.23 -18.07 31.09
N ASN A 122 -6.86 -16.79 30.96
CA ASN A 122 -5.59 -16.27 30.44
C ASN A 122 -4.48 -17.31 30.43
N LYS A 123 -4.18 -17.87 29.26
CA LYS A 123 -2.89 -18.52 29.05
C LYS A 123 -1.88 -17.42 28.74
N ASN A 124 -1.05 -17.20 29.75
CA ASN A 124 0.27 -16.61 29.64
C ASN A 124 0.91 -17.02 28.31
N THR A 125 1.32 -16.02 27.53
CA THR A 125 2.25 -16.14 26.42
C THR A 125 3.53 -16.78 26.98
N SER A 126 3.63 -18.09 26.82
CA SER A 126 4.84 -18.84 27.10
C SER A 126 5.90 -18.39 26.09
N ASN A 127 7.01 -17.88 26.62
CA ASN A 127 8.28 -17.66 25.92
C ASN A 127 8.57 -18.81 24.94
N VAL A 128 8.49 -18.52 23.64
CA VAL A 128 9.10 -19.35 22.60
C VAL A 128 10.39 -18.64 22.19
N ASN A 129 11.51 -19.31 22.50
CA ASN A 129 12.86 -18.94 22.12
C ASN A 129 12.99 -18.80 20.59
N GLY A 130 12.71 -17.61 20.06
CA GLY A 130 13.35 -17.11 18.85
C GLY A 130 14.66 -16.45 19.27
N LYS A 131 15.79 -16.91 18.72
CA LYS A 131 17.15 -16.40 19.00
C LYS A 131 17.16 -14.88 19.18
N ALA A 132 17.28 -14.44 20.43
CA ALA A 132 17.71 -13.09 20.75
C ALA A 132 19.13 -12.92 20.20
N ARG A 133 19.25 -12.34 19.00
CA ARG A 133 20.46 -11.61 18.65
C ARG A 133 20.47 -10.39 19.54
N THR A 134 21.30 -10.41 20.58
CA THR A 134 21.73 -9.24 21.34
C THR A 134 22.34 -8.23 20.38
N LYS A 135 21.50 -7.36 19.80
CA LYS A 135 21.94 -6.08 19.25
C LYS A 135 22.01 -5.11 20.43
N ALA A 136 23.22 -4.90 20.94
CA ALA A 136 23.52 -3.72 21.72
C ALA A 136 23.28 -2.49 20.81
N GLY A 137 22.44 -1.56 21.25
CA GLY A 137 22.01 -0.38 20.50
C GLY A 137 20.58 -0.51 19.96
N ALA A 138 19.58 -0.44 20.85
CA ALA A 138 18.21 -0.17 20.43
C ALA A 138 18.16 1.25 19.88
N ASP A 139 18.03 1.35 18.56
CA ASP A 139 18.18 2.58 17.80
C ASP A 139 16.82 3.31 17.78
N GLU A 140 16.72 4.47 18.45
CA GLU A 140 15.58 5.40 18.30
C GLU A 140 15.33 5.76 16.81
N SER A 141 16.33 5.55 15.94
CA SER A 141 16.26 5.80 14.49
C SER A 141 15.28 4.87 13.74
N GLY A 142 15.06 3.63 14.21
CA GLY A 142 14.23 2.63 13.51
C GLY A 142 12.75 3.00 13.51
N GLY A 143 12.20 3.34 14.68
CA GLY A 143 10.81 3.79 14.83
C GLY A 143 10.52 5.11 14.10
N LEU A 144 11.50 6.00 14.04
CA LEU A 144 11.43 7.26 13.30
C LEU A 144 11.42 7.03 11.77
N CYS A 145 12.17 6.04 11.27
CA CYS A 145 12.16 5.67 9.87
C CYS A 145 10.77 5.18 9.46
N GLU A 146 10.24 4.18 10.16
CA GLU A 146 8.95 3.57 9.80
C GLU A 146 7.81 4.58 9.82
N LEU A 147 7.77 5.48 10.80
CA LEU A 147 6.79 6.56 10.86
C LEU A 147 6.88 7.49 9.63
N LYS A 148 8.09 7.78 9.17
CA LYS A 148 8.35 8.76 8.09
C LYS A 148 8.25 8.16 6.68
N TYR A 149 8.70 6.93 6.48
CA TYR A 149 8.88 6.34 5.16
C TYR A 149 8.09 5.06 4.93
N GLY A 150 7.26 4.62 5.87
CA GLY A 150 6.34 3.55 5.54
C GLY A 150 6.97 2.16 5.55
N SER A 151 6.41 1.30 4.70
CA SER A 151 6.89 -0.06 4.45
C SER A 151 8.29 -0.11 3.79
N TYR A 152 8.81 1.01 3.29
CA TYR A 152 10.19 1.10 2.79
C TYR A 152 11.21 0.71 3.88
N CYS A 153 11.02 1.14 5.13
CA CYS A 153 12.00 0.88 6.18
C CYS A 153 12.09 -0.62 6.50
N ILE A 154 10.94 -1.28 6.63
CA ILE A 154 10.86 -2.73 6.80
C ILE A 154 11.53 -3.43 5.61
N TRP A 155 11.17 -3.04 4.39
CA TRP A 155 11.76 -3.61 3.18
C TRP A 155 13.29 -3.41 3.14
N ARG A 156 13.78 -2.22 3.47
CA ARG A 156 15.20 -1.88 3.50
C ARG A 156 15.96 -2.73 4.52
N GLU A 157 15.39 -2.97 5.69
CA GLU A 157 16.04 -3.78 6.73
C GLU A 157 16.15 -5.25 6.31
N GLU A 158 15.07 -5.81 5.77
CA GLU A 158 15.01 -7.20 5.31
C GLU A 158 15.87 -7.44 4.06
N ASN A 159 16.03 -6.43 3.21
CA ASN A 159 16.83 -6.50 1.98
C ASN A 159 18.16 -5.76 2.11
N ARG A 160 18.66 -5.54 3.34
CA ARG A 160 19.94 -4.88 3.57
C ARG A 160 21.09 -5.81 3.18
N GLU A 161 21.75 -5.47 2.07
CA GLU A 161 22.97 -6.16 1.66
C GLU A 161 24.18 -5.67 2.48
N ALA A 162 25.05 -6.61 2.84
CA ALA A 162 26.32 -6.29 3.47
C ALA A 162 27.28 -5.75 2.41
N MET A 163 27.51 -4.44 2.42
CA MET A 163 28.51 -3.82 1.56
C MET A 163 29.92 -4.17 2.04
N GLN A 164 30.77 -4.63 1.13
CA GLN A 164 32.21 -4.79 1.37
C GLN A 164 32.89 -3.43 1.17
N ASP A 165 32.71 -2.51 2.11
CA ASP A 165 33.10 -1.10 2.01
C ASP A 165 33.95 -0.63 3.20
N SER A 166 34.63 -1.55 3.87
CA SER A 166 35.40 -1.30 5.09
C SER A 166 36.57 -0.32 4.85
N MET A 167 37.29 -0.52 3.74
CA MET A 167 38.39 0.34 3.34
C MET A 167 37.86 1.66 2.79
N VAL A 168 36.77 1.65 2.01
CA VAL A 168 36.08 2.87 1.55
C VAL A 168 35.68 3.75 2.72
N LYS A 169 35.06 3.18 3.77
CA LYS A 169 34.70 3.89 5.00
C LYS A 169 35.93 4.50 5.69
N LYS A 170 36.99 3.71 5.84
CA LYS A 170 38.27 4.19 6.41
C LYS A 170 38.83 5.39 5.64
N LEU A 171 38.80 5.35 4.31
CA LEU A 171 39.27 6.44 3.46
C LEU A 171 38.39 7.68 3.58
N LYS A 172 37.05 7.52 3.67
CA LYS A 172 36.12 8.62 3.94
C LYS A 172 36.40 9.28 5.28
N ASP A 173 36.61 8.51 6.35
CA ASP A 173 36.95 9.04 7.68
C ASP A 173 38.26 9.84 7.64
N GLN A 174 39.29 9.31 6.99
CA GLN A 174 40.55 10.02 6.78
C GLN A 174 40.36 11.32 6.00
N LEU A 175 39.56 11.29 4.93
CA LEU A 175 39.23 12.48 4.13
C LEU A 175 38.51 13.55 4.97
N PHE A 176 37.54 13.15 5.80
CA PHE A 176 36.81 14.07 6.68
C PHE A 176 37.73 14.74 7.70
N VAL A 177 38.62 13.96 8.33
CA VAL A 177 39.62 14.52 9.25
C VAL A 177 40.58 15.46 8.52
N ALA A 178 41.12 15.05 7.36
CA ALA A 178 42.02 15.90 6.59
C ALA A 178 41.37 17.23 6.17
N ARG A 179 40.11 17.19 5.70
CA ARG A 179 39.31 18.39 5.36
C ARG A 179 39.05 19.31 6.55
N ALA A 180 38.93 18.76 7.76
CA ALA A 180 38.75 19.56 8.96
C ALA A 180 40.02 20.31 9.38
N TYR A 181 41.19 19.68 9.28
CA TYR A 181 42.48 20.29 9.64
C TYR A 181 43.01 21.25 8.57
N PHE A 182 42.75 20.97 7.28
CA PHE A 182 43.32 21.71 6.16
C PHE A 182 43.13 23.24 6.22
N PRO A 183 41.92 23.80 6.50
CA PRO A 183 41.72 25.26 6.55
C PRO A 183 42.55 25.96 7.62
N SER A 184 42.80 25.31 8.76
CA SER A 184 43.58 25.86 9.86
C SER A 184 45.08 25.81 9.55
N VAL A 185 45.56 24.69 9.00
CA VAL A 185 46.96 24.52 8.58
C VAL A 185 47.31 25.45 7.42
N ALA A 186 46.40 25.63 6.45
CA ALA A 186 46.62 26.46 5.27
C ALA A 186 46.75 27.95 5.57
N LYS A 187 46.25 28.42 6.72
CA LYS A 187 46.40 29.82 7.16
C LYS A 187 47.77 30.13 7.77
N MET A 188 48.60 29.12 8.03
CA MET A 188 49.91 29.29 8.66
C MET A 188 51.02 29.28 7.59
N PRO A 189 51.71 30.41 7.33
CA PRO A 189 52.77 30.46 6.34
C PRO A 189 53.94 29.49 6.63
N THR A 190 54.19 29.23 7.92
CA THR A 190 55.21 28.27 8.39
C THR A 190 54.89 26.82 8.02
N GLN A 191 53.64 26.51 7.68
CA GLN A 191 53.16 25.16 7.36
C GLN A 191 52.81 24.98 5.88
N ASN A 192 53.33 25.83 4.98
CA ASN A 192 53.06 25.76 3.53
C ASN A 192 53.30 24.35 2.93
N LYS A 193 54.38 23.67 3.35
CA LYS A 193 54.67 22.30 2.90
C LYS A 193 53.60 21.30 3.34
N LEU A 194 53.17 21.36 4.60
CA LEU A 194 52.14 20.48 5.16
C LEU A 194 50.75 20.77 4.54
N SER A 195 50.44 22.05 4.31
CA SER A 195 49.24 22.47 3.59
C SER A 195 49.20 21.88 2.16
N GLY A 196 50.32 21.94 1.44
CA GLY A 196 50.47 21.30 0.12
C GLY A 196 50.27 19.78 0.17
N GLU A 197 50.89 19.09 1.14
CA GLU A 197 50.72 17.66 1.35
C GLU A 197 49.25 17.29 1.64
N LEU A 198 48.57 18.01 2.54
CA LEU A 198 47.15 17.80 2.83
C LEU A 198 46.27 18.00 1.60
N LYS A 199 46.46 19.11 0.87
CA LYS A 199 45.68 19.41 -0.34
C LYS A 199 45.81 18.30 -1.38
N GLN A 200 47.03 17.84 -1.64
CA GLN A 200 47.29 16.78 -2.61
C GLN A 200 46.60 15.47 -2.22
N ASN A 201 46.71 15.05 -0.96
CA ASN A 201 46.08 13.82 -0.49
C ASN A 201 44.55 13.92 -0.47
N ILE A 202 43.99 15.09 -0.12
CA ILE A 202 42.54 15.35 -0.16
C ILE A 202 42.02 15.18 -1.60
N GLN A 203 42.63 15.85 -2.57
CA GLN A 203 42.23 15.76 -3.99
C GLN A 203 42.35 14.34 -4.54
N GLU A 204 43.40 13.62 -4.14
CA GLU A 204 43.60 12.23 -4.53
C GLU A 204 42.50 11.32 -3.99
N PHE A 205 42.10 11.50 -2.73
CA PHE A 205 41.03 10.71 -2.10
C PHE A 205 39.67 11.07 -2.67
N GLU A 206 39.40 12.35 -2.93
CA GLU A 206 38.18 12.79 -3.59
C GLU A 206 37.98 12.12 -4.95
N ARG A 207 39.05 12.04 -5.76
CA ARG A 207 39.01 11.35 -7.06
C ARG A 207 38.79 9.85 -6.94
N VAL A 208 39.44 9.20 -5.97
CA VAL A 208 39.24 7.74 -5.77
C VAL A 208 37.80 7.47 -5.29
N LEU A 209 37.31 8.24 -4.32
CA LEU A 209 36.00 8.05 -3.72
C LEU A 209 34.84 8.52 -4.63
N SER A 210 35.09 9.32 -5.67
CA SER A 210 34.07 9.65 -6.67
C SER A 210 33.75 8.48 -7.61
N GLU A 211 34.67 7.52 -7.74
CA GLU A 211 34.53 6.37 -8.65
C GLU A 211 34.36 5.04 -7.90
N SER A 212 34.64 5.00 -6.59
CA SER A 212 34.65 3.78 -5.79
C SER A 212 33.49 3.74 -4.79
N THR A 213 32.67 2.70 -4.85
CA THR A 213 31.57 2.48 -3.90
C THR A 213 31.84 1.34 -2.92
N THR A 214 32.63 0.35 -3.35
CA THR A 214 33.05 -0.81 -2.56
C THR A 214 34.57 -0.97 -2.57
N ASP A 215 35.08 -1.82 -1.68
CA ASP A 215 36.51 -2.10 -1.54
C ASP A 215 37.11 -2.75 -2.80
N VAL A 216 36.28 -3.43 -3.61
CA VAL A 216 36.68 -4.05 -4.88
C VAL A 216 36.95 -3.00 -5.96
N ASP A 217 36.28 -1.85 -5.89
CA ASP A 217 36.44 -0.75 -6.85
C ASP A 217 37.74 0.03 -6.62
N LEU A 218 38.39 -0.17 -5.46
CA LEU A 218 39.55 0.62 -5.06
C LEU A 218 40.82 0.25 -5.85
N PRO A 219 41.68 1.24 -6.17
CA PRO A 219 42.96 0.98 -6.82
C PRO A 219 43.89 0.09 -5.99
N ARG A 220 44.71 -0.74 -6.65
CA ARG A 220 45.65 -1.69 -5.98
C ARG A 220 46.60 -1.04 -4.97
N GLU A 221 46.98 0.22 -5.18
CA GLU A 221 47.92 0.94 -4.30
C GLU A 221 47.23 1.76 -3.18
N ILE A 222 45.92 1.59 -2.99
CA ILE A 222 45.14 2.42 -2.07
C ILE A 222 45.62 2.32 -0.62
N GLN A 223 46.16 1.17 -0.20
CA GLN A 223 46.67 0.99 1.16
C GLN A 223 47.88 1.90 1.43
N LYS A 224 48.80 2.03 0.47
CA LYS A 224 49.95 2.96 0.57
C LYS A 224 49.46 4.41 0.65
N LYS A 225 48.44 4.76 -0.13
CA LYS A 225 47.82 6.10 -0.11
C LYS A 225 47.12 6.39 1.22
N SER A 226 46.43 5.40 1.80
CA SER A 226 45.84 5.47 3.14
C SER A 226 46.90 5.74 4.22
N GLN A 227 48.00 4.99 4.21
CA GLN A 227 49.11 5.21 5.16
C GLN A 227 49.74 6.60 5.00
N ARG A 228 49.89 7.08 3.75
CA ARG A 228 50.38 8.45 3.49
C ARG A 228 49.44 9.50 4.08
N MET A 229 48.14 9.36 3.87
CA MET A 229 47.13 10.27 4.45
C MET A 229 47.16 10.23 5.98
N GLU A 230 47.26 9.05 6.60
CA GLU A 230 47.37 8.91 8.07
C GLU A 230 48.59 9.66 8.61
N ALA A 231 49.75 9.51 7.97
CA ALA A 231 50.97 10.20 8.36
C ALA A 231 50.83 11.73 8.25
N VAL A 232 50.20 12.23 7.18
CA VAL A 232 49.96 13.66 6.98
C VAL A 232 48.96 14.20 8.01
N ILE A 233 47.88 13.45 8.31
CA ILE A 233 46.92 13.79 9.38
C ILE A 233 47.62 13.82 10.74
N ALA A 234 48.49 12.85 11.05
CA ALA A 234 49.23 12.82 12.30
C ALA A 234 50.14 14.05 12.46
N LYS A 235 50.84 14.46 11.39
CA LYS A 235 51.59 15.72 11.37
C LYS A 235 50.68 16.92 11.62
N ALA A 236 49.52 17.00 10.95
CA ALA A 236 48.56 18.09 11.14
C ALA A 236 48.03 18.18 12.58
N LYS A 237 47.80 17.04 13.23
CA LYS A 237 47.40 16.96 14.64
C LYS A 237 48.47 17.44 15.62
N SER A 238 49.75 17.34 15.26
CA SER A 238 50.87 17.80 16.09
C SER A 238 51.12 19.32 16.02
N VAL A 239 50.50 20.03 15.09
CA VAL A 239 50.60 21.49 14.98
C VAL A 239 49.71 22.15 16.03
N THR A 240 50.22 23.17 16.71
CA THR A 240 49.43 24.00 17.62
C THR A 240 48.40 24.80 16.82
N LEU A 241 47.14 24.38 16.89
CA LEU A 241 46.01 24.94 16.14
C LEU A 241 44.88 25.32 17.09
N ASP A 242 44.06 26.30 16.68
CA ASP A 242 42.79 26.57 17.33
C ASP A 242 41.81 25.42 17.04
N CYS A 243 41.59 24.59 18.06
CA CYS A 243 40.72 23.42 18.00
C CYS A 243 39.26 23.81 17.71
N HIS A 244 38.83 25.03 18.03
CA HIS A 244 37.48 25.51 17.73
C HIS A 244 37.20 25.54 16.22
N ASN A 245 38.18 25.91 15.41
CA ASN A 245 38.03 25.94 13.95
C ASN A 245 37.93 24.53 13.35
N VAL A 246 38.67 23.57 13.91
CA VAL A 246 38.63 22.17 13.48
C VAL A 246 37.31 21.51 13.90
N ASP A 247 36.87 21.70 15.14
CA ASP A 247 35.56 21.24 15.63
C ASP A 247 34.41 21.81 14.78
N LYS A 248 34.41 23.12 14.52
CA LYS A 248 33.42 23.76 13.65
C LYS A 248 33.40 23.14 12.25
N LYS A 249 34.57 22.81 11.70
CA LYS A 249 34.66 22.15 10.38
C LYS A 249 34.18 20.70 10.41
N LEU A 250 34.47 19.94 11.46
CA LEU A 250 33.95 18.59 11.63
C LEU A 250 32.43 18.58 11.76
N ARG A 251 31.84 19.51 12.53
CA ARG A 251 30.38 19.67 12.62
C ARG A 251 29.76 19.99 11.27
N GLN A 252 30.35 20.92 10.50
CA GLN A 252 29.88 21.21 9.15
C GLN A 252 29.93 19.99 8.22
N ILE A 253 30.98 19.16 8.31
CA ILE A 253 31.07 17.92 7.53
C ILE A 253 30.02 16.92 7.98
N PHE A 254 29.82 16.76 9.29
CA PHE A 254 28.81 15.89 9.86
C PHE A 254 27.41 16.28 9.36
N ASP A 255 27.02 17.55 9.50
CA ASP A 255 25.73 18.07 9.05
C ASP A 255 25.53 17.80 7.54
N LEU A 256 26.55 18.05 6.72
CA LEU A 256 26.52 17.77 5.27
C LEU A 256 26.33 16.27 4.97
N THR A 257 27.04 15.39 5.67
CA THR A 257 26.91 13.93 5.47
C THR A 257 25.57 13.39 5.97
N GLU A 258 25.01 13.97 7.03
CA GLU A 258 23.68 13.64 7.52
C GLU A 258 22.61 14.08 6.51
N ASP A 259 22.74 15.28 5.94
CA ASP A 259 21.85 15.78 4.88
C ASP A 259 21.92 14.90 3.62
N GLU A 260 23.11 14.48 3.20
CA GLU A 260 23.32 13.58 2.07
C GLU A 260 22.66 12.20 2.32
N ALA A 261 22.87 11.62 3.51
CA ALA A 261 22.23 10.36 3.89
C ALA A 261 20.70 10.49 3.91
N ASN A 262 20.18 11.58 4.46
CA ASN A 262 18.75 11.89 4.49
C ASN A 262 18.18 12.08 3.08
N PHE A 263 18.92 12.72 2.17
CA PHE A 263 18.55 12.88 0.78
C PHE A 263 18.40 11.53 0.07
N HIS A 264 19.41 10.66 0.16
CA HIS A 264 19.36 9.34 -0.46
C HIS A 264 18.30 8.44 0.17
N MET A 265 18.04 8.56 1.47
CA MET A 265 16.95 7.85 2.13
C MET A 265 15.58 8.29 1.59
N LYS A 266 15.34 9.60 1.42
CA LYS A 266 14.11 10.12 0.80
C LYS A 266 13.95 9.63 -0.64
N GLN A 267 15.03 9.69 -1.42
CA GLN A 267 15.03 9.22 -2.81
C GLN A 267 14.71 7.72 -2.90
N SER A 268 15.33 6.91 -2.05
CA SER A 268 15.09 5.46 -2.02
C SER A 268 13.67 5.12 -1.60
N ALA A 269 13.13 5.80 -0.58
CA ALA A 269 11.75 5.64 -0.16
C ALA A 269 10.75 6.02 -1.27
N PHE A 270 11.05 7.10 -2.02
CA PHE A 270 10.23 7.48 -3.17
C PHE A 270 10.26 6.42 -4.29
N LEU A 271 11.44 5.91 -4.64
CA LEU A 271 11.58 4.86 -5.66
C LEU A 271 10.87 3.57 -5.24
N TYR A 272 10.96 3.20 -3.96
CA TYR A 272 10.19 2.10 -3.40
C TYR A 272 8.68 2.33 -3.57
N GLN A 273 8.19 3.52 -3.23
CA GLN A 273 6.77 3.85 -3.36
C GLN A 273 6.29 3.80 -4.82
N LEU A 274 7.11 4.29 -5.75
CA LEU A 274 6.85 4.20 -7.18
C LEU A 274 6.76 2.73 -7.62
N ALA A 275 7.70 1.89 -7.19
CA ALA A 275 7.76 0.48 -7.58
C ALA A 275 6.58 -0.35 -7.05
N VAL A 276 6.02 -0.01 -5.89
CA VAL A 276 4.86 -0.73 -5.32
C VAL A 276 3.50 -0.22 -5.81
N GLN A 277 3.42 1.03 -6.30
CA GLN A 277 2.18 1.64 -6.78
C GLN A 277 2.00 1.56 -8.30
N THR A 278 3.08 1.42 -9.06
CA THR A 278 3.01 1.38 -10.52
C THR A 278 2.81 -0.03 -11.05
N MET A 279 2.16 -0.13 -12.21
CA MET A 279 2.00 -1.39 -12.92
C MET A 279 3.35 -1.88 -13.47
N PRO A 280 3.79 -3.11 -13.16
CA PRO A 280 4.98 -3.69 -13.76
C PRO A 280 4.90 -3.74 -15.28
N LYS A 281 6.04 -3.57 -15.95
CA LYS A 281 6.12 -3.62 -17.43
C LYS A 281 5.57 -4.92 -18.01
N SER A 282 5.75 -6.04 -17.30
CA SER A 282 5.23 -7.36 -17.68
C SER A 282 3.71 -7.40 -17.68
N LEU A 283 3.06 -6.87 -16.64
CA LEU A 283 1.60 -6.80 -16.57
C LEU A 283 1.02 -5.79 -17.56
N HIS A 284 1.72 -4.66 -17.78
CA HIS A 284 1.33 -3.70 -18.81
C HIS A 284 1.39 -4.32 -20.21
N CYS A 285 2.47 -5.03 -20.54
CA CYS A 285 2.59 -5.79 -21.79
C CYS A 285 1.42 -6.74 -21.97
N LEU A 286 1.08 -7.51 -20.92
CA LEU A 286 -0.02 -8.47 -20.96
C LEU A 286 -1.35 -7.78 -21.27
N SER A 287 -1.69 -6.73 -20.52
CA SER A 287 -2.94 -5.99 -20.69
C SER A 287 -3.06 -5.39 -22.10
N MET A 288 -1.99 -4.77 -22.60
CA MET A 288 -1.95 -4.20 -23.95
C MET A 288 -2.13 -5.25 -25.04
N ARG A 289 -1.46 -6.40 -24.93
CA ARG A 289 -1.54 -7.46 -25.94
C ARG A 289 -2.90 -8.14 -25.97
N LEU A 290 -3.50 -8.39 -24.81
CA LEU A 290 -4.86 -8.93 -24.71
C LEU A 290 -5.87 -7.94 -25.31
N THR A 291 -5.71 -6.65 -25.03
CA THR A 291 -6.58 -5.61 -25.62
C THR A 291 -6.50 -5.59 -27.14
N VAL A 292 -5.27 -5.61 -27.70
CA VAL A 292 -5.07 -5.63 -29.16
C VAL A 292 -5.69 -6.89 -29.77
N GLU A 293 -5.52 -8.04 -29.14
CA GLU A 293 -6.07 -9.29 -29.66
C GLU A 293 -7.61 -9.31 -29.61
N TYR A 294 -8.22 -8.76 -28.56
CA TYR A 294 -9.69 -8.67 -28.45
C TYR A 294 -10.29 -7.94 -29.65
N PHE A 295 -9.69 -6.83 -30.08
CA PHE A 295 -10.19 -6.06 -31.22
C PHE A 295 -9.82 -6.64 -32.58
N ARG A 296 -8.91 -7.62 -32.61
CA ARG A 296 -8.52 -8.32 -33.83
C ARG A 296 -9.48 -9.46 -34.17
N ASP A 297 -10.06 -10.10 -33.17
CA ASP A 297 -10.96 -11.24 -33.33
C ASP A 297 -12.36 -10.92 -32.80
N HIS A 298 -13.33 -10.81 -33.72
CA HIS A 298 -14.72 -10.48 -33.40
C HIS A 298 -15.56 -11.67 -32.90
N SER A 299 -14.97 -12.86 -32.71
CA SER A 299 -15.69 -14.04 -32.25
C SER A 299 -16.15 -13.96 -30.78
N PHE A 300 -15.61 -13.01 -30.00
CA PHE A 300 -15.79 -12.91 -28.55
C PHE A 300 -17.03 -12.13 -28.07
N ASP A 301 -17.92 -11.70 -28.98
CA ASP A 301 -19.09 -10.88 -28.65
C ASP A 301 -20.36 -11.66 -28.25
N LYS A 302 -20.28 -12.99 -28.15
CA LYS A 302 -21.44 -13.83 -27.81
C LYS A 302 -21.13 -14.82 -26.68
N GLU A 303 -21.44 -14.45 -25.44
CA GLU A 303 -22.01 -15.38 -24.47
C GLU A 303 -22.55 -14.65 -23.23
N LEU A 304 -23.88 -14.53 -23.16
CA LEU A 304 -24.59 -14.24 -21.92
C LEU A 304 -25.02 -15.59 -21.33
N SER A 305 -24.30 -16.06 -20.32
CA SER A 305 -24.72 -17.23 -19.56
C SER A 305 -25.96 -16.88 -18.74
N GLU A 306 -27.01 -17.68 -18.83
CA GLU A 306 -28.20 -17.55 -17.97
C GLU A 306 -27.83 -17.66 -16.47
N LYS A 307 -26.71 -18.35 -16.16
CA LYS A 307 -26.18 -18.52 -14.81
C LYS A 307 -25.82 -17.21 -14.10
N TYR A 308 -25.58 -16.11 -14.82
CA TYR A 308 -25.15 -14.84 -14.19
C TYR A 308 -26.19 -14.21 -13.26
N SER A 309 -27.48 -14.57 -13.41
CA SER A 309 -28.57 -14.07 -12.58
C SER A 309 -29.28 -15.15 -11.76
N ASP A 310 -28.80 -16.39 -11.81
CA ASP A 310 -29.42 -17.52 -11.12
C ASP A 310 -29.13 -17.50 -9.62
N THR A 311 -30.13 -17.12 -8.83
CA THR A 311 -30.02 -16.95 -7.38
C THR A 311 -29.73 -18.24 -6.61
N THR A 312 -29.80 -19.41 -7.25
CA THR A 312 -29.45 -20.69 -6.64
C THR A 312 -27.94 -20.98 -6.64
N LEU A 313 -27.16 -20.19 -7.39
CA LEU A 313 -25.72 -20.35 -7.54
C LEU A 313 -24.92 -19.53 -6.52
N GLN A 314 -23.63 -19.85 -6.42
CA GLN A 314 -22.68 -19.16 -5.55
C GLN A 314 -22.00 -18.02 -6.30
N HIS A 315 -22.47 -16.79 -6.03
CA HIS A 315 -21.94 -15.58 -6.65
C HIS A 315 -20.78 -14.96 -5.87
N TYR A 316 -19.62 -14.94 -6.50
CA TYR A 316 -18.41 -14.27 -6.02
C TYR A 316 -18.20 -12.97 -6.80
N VAL A 317 -17.77 -11.92 -6.12
CA VAL A 317 -17.53 -10.60 -6.72
C VAL A 317 -16.11 -10.14 -6.44
N ILE A 318 -15.41 -9.71 -7.49
CA ILE A 318 -14.02 -9.24 -7.43
C ILE A 318 -13.95 -7.88 -8.11
N PHE A 319 -13.41 -6.87 -7.42
CA PHE A 319 -13.07 -5.58 -8.03
C PHE A 319 -11.57 -5.57 -8.33
N SER A 320 -11.19 -5.36 -9.59
CA SER A 320 -9.79 -5.41 -9.98
C SER A 320 -9.53 -4.70 -11.30
N ASN A 321 -8.32 -4.18 -11.46
CA ASN A 321 -7.75 -3.75 -12.73
C ASN A 321 -6.54 -4.62 -13.14
N ASN A 322 -6.36 -5.76 -12.47
CA ASN A 322 -5.22 -6.65 -12.64
C ASN A 322 -5.68 -8.04 -13.05
N VAL A 323 -5.44 -8.36 -14.33
CA VAL A 323 -5.79 -9.64 -14.96
C VAL A 323 -5.30 -10.83 -14.13
N ILE A 324 -4.05 -10.77 -13.66
CA ILE A 324 -3.41 -11.92 -12.99
C ILE A 324 -3.84 -12.03 -11.54
N ALA A 325 -3.99 -10.91 -10.83
CA ALA A 325 -4.49 -10.92 -9.46
C ALA A 325 -5.88 -11.56 -9.41
N SER A 326 -6.81 -11.09 -10.26
CA SER A 326 -8.15 -11.68 -10.41
C SER A 326 -8.10 -13.14 -10.83
N SER A 327 -7.26 -13.50 -11.79
CA SER A 327 -7.13 -14.87 -12.26
C SER A 327 -6.66 -15.82 -11.16
N VAL A 328 -5.74 -15.39 -10.29
CA VAL A 328 -5.28 -16.21 -9.16
C VAL A 328 -6.35 -16.32 -8.07
N ALA A 329 -7.06 -15.24 -7.75
CA ALA A 329 -8.18 -15.29 -6.80
C ALA A 329 -9.26 -16.29 -7.26
N ILE A 330 -9.64 -16.24 -8.55
CA ILE A 330 -10.63 -17.18 -9.13
C ILE A 330 -10.06 -18.60 -9.18
N ASN A 331 -8.87 -18.81 -9.75
CA ASN A 331 -8.29 -20.14 -9.90
C ASN A 331 -8.07 -20.82 -8.54
N SER A 332 -7.58 -20.08 -7.55
CA SER A 332 -7.40 -20.62 -6.21
C SER A 332 -8.72 -21.01 -5.55
N THR A 333 -9.78 -20.23 -5.75
CA THR A 333 -11.14 -20.54 -5.26
C THR A 333 -11.69 -21.81 -5.91
N VAL A 334 -11.67 -21.87 -7.23
CA VAL A 334 -12.19 -22.99 -8.04
C VAL A 334 -11.41 -24.28 -7.80
N MET A 335 -10.09 -24.20 -7.65
CA MET A 335 -9.24 -25.36 -7.42
C MET A 335 -9.56 -26.05 -6.09
N HIS A 336 -9.96 -25.29 -5.07
CA HIS A 336 -10.30 -25.80 -3.75
C HIS A 336 -11.81 -26.00 -3.53
N ALA A 337 -12.64 -25.66 -4.52
CA ALA A 337 -14.08 -25.87 -4.45
C ALA A 337 -14.43 -27.36 -4.48
N LYS A 338 -15.43 -27.76 -3.69
CA LYS A 338 -16.04 -29.10 -3.79
C LYS A 338 -16.80 -29.28 -5.10
N ASP A 339 -17.50 -28.24 -5.54
CA ASP A 339 -18.23 -28.21 -6.79
C ASP A 339 -18.06 -26.81 -7.41
N SER A 340 -17.32 -26.74 -8.52
CA SER A 340 -17.12 -25.51 -9.27
C SER A 340 -18.28 -25.16 -10.19
N SER A 341 -19.16 -26.11 -10.52
CA SER A 341 -20.23 -25.92 -11.52
C SER A 341 -21.32 -24.95 -11.04
N ILE A 342 -21.40 -24.76 -9.73
CA ILE A 342 -22.30 -23.84 -9.04
C ILE A 342 -21.66 -22.48 -8.74
N GLN A 343 -20.41 -22.23 -9.15
CA GLN A 343 -19.71 -20.97 -8.88
C GLN A 343 -19.80 -20.01 -10.05
N VAL A 344 -20.19 -18.78 -9.75
CA VAL A 344 -20.29 -17.66 -10.68
C VAL A 344 -19.39 -16.54 -10.16
N PHE A 345 -18.43 -16.10 -10.96
CA PHE A 345 -17.55 -14.98 -10.61
C PHE A 345 -17.93 -13.75 -11.42
N HIS A 346 -18.09 -12.62 -10.75
CA HIS A 346 -18.29 -11.31 -11.38
C HIS A 346 -17.05 -10.45 -11.14
N VAL A 347 -16.28 -10.21 -12.20
CA VAL A 347 -15.10 -9.36 -12.18
C VAL A 347 -15.48 -7.96 -12.65
N LEU A 348 -15.48 -6.99 -11.73
CA LEU A 348 -15.77 -5.60 -12.02
C LEU A 348 -14.48 -4.83 -12.23
N THR A 349 -14.38 -4.18 -13.39
CA THR A 349 -13.20 -3.43 -13.85
C THR A 349 -13.60 -2.09 -14.48
N ASP A 350 -12.61 -1.22 -14.67
CA ASP A 350 -12.75 0.03 -15.42
C ASP A 350 -12.74 -0.21 -16.94
N GLY A 351 -13.10 0.83 -17.70
CA GLY A 351 -13.12 0.74 -19.16
C GLY A 351 -11.74 0.50 -19.78
N GLN A 352 -10.66 0.89 -19.10
CA GLN A 352 -9.29 0.73 -19.60
C GLN A 352 -8.84 -0.73 -19.60
N ASN A 353 -9.25 -1.51 -18.59
CA ASN A 353 -8.84 -2.90 -18.42
C ASN A 353 -9.91 -3.90 -18.87
N TYR A 354 -11.13 -3.43 -19.16
CA TYR A 354 -12.28 -4.26 -19.53
C TYR A 354 -12.00 -5.26 -20.65
N TYR A 355 -11.48 -4.81 -21.80
CA TYR A 355 -11.27 -5.68 -22.96
C TYR A 355 -10.17 -6.72 -22.74
N ALA A 356 -9.07 -6.33 -22.06
CA ALA A 356 -8.01 -7.26 -21.69
C ALA A 356 -8.53 -8.37 -20.76
N MET A 357 -9.28 -7.99 -19.72
CA MET A 357 -9.86 -8.93 -18.78
C MET A 357 -10.93 -9.81 -19.44
N LYS A 358 -11.80 -9.22 -20.26
CA LYS A 358 -12.83 -9.95 -21.00
C LYS A 358 -12.20 -11.03 -21.88
N LEU A 359 -11.18 -10.69 -22.67
CA LEU A 359 -10.48 -11.69 -23.47
C LEU A 359 -9.81 -12.77 -22.61
N TRP A 360 -9.13 -12.37 -21.52
CA TRP A 360 -8.46 -13.31 -20.63
C TRP A 360 -9.42 -14.36 -20.05
N PHE A 361 -10.58 -13.94 -19.57
CA PHE A 361 -11.56 -14.83 -18.95
C PHE A 361 -12.40 -15.62 -19.97
N LEU A 362 -12.51 -15.16 -21.21
CA LEU A 362 -13.09 -15.95 -22.31
C LEU A 362 -12.16 -17.07 -22.78
N ARG A 363 -10.85 -16.83 -22.83
CA ARG A 363 -9.88 -17.81 -23.33
C ARG A 363 -9.39 -18.80 -22.28
N ASN A 364 -9.47 -18.46 -21.00
CA ASN A 364 -9.04 -19.32 -19.90
C ASN A 364 -10.26 -19.95 -19.21
N THR A 365 -10.26 -21.27 -19.08
CA THR A 365 -11.29 -22.00 -18.35
C THR A 365 -10.93 -22.18 -16.89
N PHE A 366 -11.93 -22.15 -16.01
CA PHE A 366 -11.77 -22.33 -14.57
C PHE A 366 -12.64 -23.50 -14.10
N LYS A 367 -12.26 -24.72 -14.51
CA LYS A 367 -13.11 -25.92 -14.39
C LYS A 367 -14.52 -25.62 -14.96
N ASP A 368 -15.57 -25.92 -14.20
CA ASP A 368 -16.97 -25.71 -14.58
C ASP A 368 -17.55 -24.36 -14.10
N ALA A 369 -16.72 -23.52 -13.45
CA ALA A 369 -17.15 -22.20 -12.98
C ALA A 369 -17.28 -21.22 -14.15
N VAL A 370 -18.22 -20.28 -14.05
CA VAL A 370 -18.42 -19.24 -15.06
C VAL A 370 -17.91 -17.90 -14.56
N VAL A 371 -17.29 -17.11 -15.46
CA VAL A 371 -16.73 -15.80 -15.13
C VAL A 371 -17.36 -14.74 -16.02
N GLN A 372 -18.01 -13.75 -15.40
CA GLN A 372 -18.54 -12.57 -16.04
C GLN A 372 -17.61 -11.38 -15.79
N VAL A 373 -17.22 -10.68 -16.84
CA VAL A 373 -16.47 -9.41 -16.72
C VAL A 373 -17.43 -8.25 -16.96
N LEU A 374 -17.44 -7.26 -16.07
CA LEU A 374 -18.33 -6.11 -16.10
C LEU A 374 -17.51 -4.81 -16.07
N ASN A 375 -17.82 -3.89 -16.98
CA ASN A 375 -17.30 -2.53 -16.93
C ASN A 375 -18.17 -1.67 -15.99
N ILE A 376 -17.60 -1.11 -14.94
CA ILE A 376 -18.36 -0.30 -13.98
C ILE A 376 -18.91 0.99 -14.60
N GLU A 377 -18.20 1.55 -15.59
CA GLU A 377 -18.52 2.85 -16.18
C GLU A 377 -19.84 2.76 -16.96
N ASP A 378 -20.07 1.62 -17.63
CA ASP A 378 -21.29 1.32 -18.35
C ASP A 378 -22.49 1.11 -17.40
N LEU A 379 -22.24 0.71 -16.15
CA LEU A 379 -23.26 0.48 -15.12
C LEU A 379 -23.66 1.75 -14.36
N ASN A 380 -22.83 2.81 -14.41
CA ASN A 380 -22.94 4.00 -13.56
C ASN A 380 -23.70 5.20 -14.17
N ALA A 381 -24.25 5.08 -15.38
CA ALA A 381 -24.82 6.20 -16.17
C ALA A 381 -25.99 7.02 -15.54
N GLY A 382 -26.34 6.85 -14.26
CA GLY A 382 -27.45 7.60 -13.65
C GLY A 382 -27.53 7.65 -12.12
N TYR A 383 -26.43 7.62 -11.35
CA TYR A 383 -26.54 7.74 -9.89
C TYR A 383 -25.36 8.45 -9.21
N TYR A 384 -25.70 9.52 -8.47
CA TYR A 384 -24.83 10.50 -7.83
C TYR A 384 -23.86 11.21 -8.78
N ASP A 385 -23.47 12.43 -8.39
CA ASP A 385 -22.78 13.42 -9.21
C ASP A 385 -21.75 12.79 -10.16
N LYS A 386 -21.92 12.97 -11.48
CA LYS A 386 -21.06 12.39 -12.53
C LYS A 386 -19.57 12.67 -12.26
N ALA A 387 -19.26 13.71 -11.48
CA ALA A 387 -17.91 14.07 -11.10
C ALA A 387 -17.23 13.14 -10.07
N THR A 388 -17.96 12.34 -9.28
CA THR A 388 -17.35 11.57 -8.14
C THR A 388 -17.12 10.08 -8.43
N LEU A 389 -17.68 9.53 -9.51
CA LEU A 389 -17.84 8.07 -9.71
C LEU A 389 -17.36 7.57 -11.09
N SER A 390 -16.60 8.37 -11.82
CA SER A 390 -16.18 8.07 -13.20
C SER A 390 -15.21 6.90 -13.35
N HIS A 391 -14.70 6.32 -12.27
CA HIS A 391 -13.67 5.27 -12.31
C HIS A 391 -13.92 4.19 -11.25
N VAL A 392 -13.52 2.94 -11.55
CA VAL A 392 -13.41 1.89 -10.53
C VAL A 392 -12.42 2.35 -9.47
N THR A 393 -12.80 2.17 -8.21
CA THR A 393 -11.91 2.32 -7.07
C THR A 393 -11.70 0.93 -6.49
N LEU A 394 -10.44 0.53 -6.29
CA LEU A 394 -10.08 -0.73 -5.63
C LEU A 394 -10.18 -0.57 -4.11
N PRO A 395 -10.25 -1.67 -3.33
CA PRO A 395 -10.18 -1.61 -1.87
C PRO A 395 -9.07 -0.66 -1.40
N VAL A 396 -9.41 0.20 -0.45
CA VAL A 396 -8.49 1.25 0.01
C VAL A 396 -7.75 0.72 1.22
N GLU A 397 -6.42 0.63 1.10
CA GLU A 397 -5.55 0.21 2.19
C GLU A 397 -5.00 1.40 2.96
N PHE A 398 -5.17 1.38 4.28
CA PHE A 398 -4.65 2.39 5.19
C PHE A 398 -3.57 1.80 6.07
N ARG A 399 -2.41 2.46 6.14
CA ARG A 399 -1.39 2.12 7.14
C ARG A 399 -1.69 2.86 8.42
N VAL A 400 -2.03 2.11 9.47
CA VAL A 400 -2.33 2.65 10.80
C VAL A 400 -1.20 2.28 11.75
N SER A 401 -0.72 3.26 12.50
CA SER A 401 0.41 3.09 13.42
C SER A 401 -0.02 3.43 14.84
N PHE A 402 0.24 2.53 15.78
CA PHE A 402 -0.12 2.71 17.20
C PHE A 402 1.08 2.52 18.10
N HIS A 403 1.24 3.38 19.10
CA HIS A 403 2.14 3.11 20.22
C HIS A 403 1.38 2.32 21.29
N SER A 404 1.85 1.12 21.62
CA SER A 404 1.22 0.31 22.68
C SER A 404 1.55 0.83 24.09
N ASN A 405 2.66 1.55 24.25
CA ASN A 405 3.15 2.23 25.46
C ASN A 405 4.33 3.15 25.07
N ASP A 406 4.69 4.13 25.90
CA ASP A 406 5.75 5.12 25.63
C ASP A 406 7.12 4.53 25.26
N ASN A 407 7.38 3.26 25.61
CA ASN A 407 8.64 2.55 25.34
C ASN A 407 8.52 1.35 24.39
N ALA A 408 7.33 1.08 23.83
CA ALA A 408 7.12 -0.03 22.89
C ALA A 408 7.20 0.46 21.43
N PRO A 409 7.81 -0.31 20.52
CA PRO A 409 7.82 0.03 19.10
C PRO A 409 6.39 0.19 18.57
N ALA A 410 6.21 1.12 17.64
CA ALA A 410 4.91 1.36 17.03
C ALA A 410 4.45 0.08 16.30
N ILE A 411 3.23 -0.37 16.59
CA ILE A 411 2.59 -1.46 15.87
C ILE A 411 2.00 -0.86 14.59
N HIS A 412 2.52 -1.28 13.45
CA HIS A 412 2.07 -0.87 12.13
C HIS A 412 1.17 -1.94 11.52
N ASN A 413 -0.09 -1.59 11.22
CA ASN A 413 -1.04 -2.49 10.58
C ASN A 413 -1.55 -1.89 9.26
N HIS A 414 -1.90 -2.74 8.31
CA HIS A 414 -2.66 -2.32 7.13
C HIS A 414 -4.13 -2.72 7.27
N VAL A 415 -5.01 -1.75 7.15
CA VAL A 415 -6.47 -1.96 7.13
C VAL A 415 -6.95 -1.77 5.71
N SER A 416 -7.44 -2.84 5.09
CA SER A 416 -8.14 -2.76 3.80
C SER A 416 -9.65 -2.58 4.05
N ILE A 417 -10.26 -1.63 3.35
CA ILE A 417 -11.71 -1.41 3.40
C ILE A 417 -12.32 -1.32 2.01
N PHE A 418 -13.64 -1.49 1.96
CA PHE A 418 -14.42 -1.26 0.77
C PHE A 418 -14.23 0.13 0.19
N SER A 419 -13.95 0.14 -1.11
CA SER A 419 -13.89 1.32 -1.94
C SER A 419 -15.30 1.87 -2.24
N HIS A 420 -15.36 3.03 -2.88
CA HIS A 420 -16.61 3.61 -3.37
C HIS A 420 -17.39 2.65 -4.29
N SER A 421 -16.68 1.85 -5.09
CA SER A 421 -17.27 0.91 -6.04
C SER A 421 -18.06 -0.22 -5.36
N HIS A 422 -17.64 -0.66 -4.17
CA HIS A 422 -18.33 -1.70 -3.42
C HIS A 422 -19.74 -1.27 -2.98
N TYR A 423 -19.95 0.02 -2.73
CA TYR A 423 -21.26 0.55 -2.35
C TYR A 423 -22.27 0.58 -3.52
N LEU A 424 -21.86 0.16 -4.72
CA LEU A 424 -22.73 -0.02 -5.88
C LEU A 424 -23.28 -1.45 -6.01
N LEU A 425 -22.72 -2.42 -5.28
CA LEU A 425 -23.14 -3.83 -5.30
C LEU A 425 -24.67 -4.07 -5.30
N PRO A 426 -25.47 -3.48 -4.38
CA PRO A 426 -26.92 -3.73 -4.37
C PRO A 426 -27.66 -3.22 -5.62
N LYS A 427 -27.06 -2.26 -6.34
CA LYS A 427 -27.61 -1.70 -7.58
C LYS A 427 -27.18 -2.51 -8.81
N ILE A 428 -25.96 -3.02 -8.81
CA ILE A 428 -25.41 -3.85 -9.88
C ILE A 428 -26.13 -5.21 -9.86
N PHE A 429 -26.21 -5.84 -8.68
CA PHE A 429 -26.82 -7.15 -8.49
C PHE A 429 -28.21 -7.03 -7.84
N LYS A 430 -29.17 -6.51 -8.61
CA LYS A 430 -30.55 -6.26 -8.11
C LYS A 430 -31.29 -7.54 -7.72
N ASN A 431 -31.02 -8.62 -8.45
CA ASN A 431 -31.72 -9.89 -8.31
C ASN A 431 -31.06 -10.82 -7.30
N LEU A 432 -29.81 -10.54 -6.90
CA LEU A 432 -29.08 -11.36 -5.93
C LEU A 432 -29.37 -10.89 -4.50
N GLU A 433 -29.55 -11.85 -3.61
CA GLU A 433 -29.76 -11.60 -2.18
C GLU A 433 -28.47 -11.71 -1.37
N LYS A 434 -27.52 -12.54 -1.80
CA LYS A 434 -26.25 -12.76 -1.12
C LYS A 434 -25.12 -12.87 -2.13
N VAL A 435 -23.96 -12.30 -1.80
CA VAL A 435 -22.71 -12.46 -2.56
C VAL A 435 -21.53 -12.62 -1.62
N VAL A 436 -20.45 -13.23 -2.10
CA VAL A 436 -19.14 -13.22 -1.43
C VAL A 436 -18.21 -12.29 -2.19
N VAL A 437 -17.69 -11.24 -1.55
CA VAL A 437 -16.65 -10.38 -2.13
C VAL A 437 -15.28 -10.93 -1.76
N LEU A 438 -14.42 -11.06 -2.76
CA LEU A 438 -13.01 -11.39 -2.63
C LEU A 438 -12.19 -10.22 -3.17
N ASP A 439 -11.21 -9.75 -2.40
CA ASP A 439 -10.24 -8.79 -2.93
C ASP A 439 -9.34 -9.51 -3.96
N ASP A 440 -8.77 -8.77 -4.92
CA ASP A 440 -7.97 -9.39 -6.00
C ASP A 440 -6.58 -9.87 -5.54
N ASP A 441 -6.18 -9.46 -4.34
CA ASP A 441 -4.93 -9.82 -3.68
C ASP A 441 -5.11 -10.96 -2.66
N VAL A 442 -6.09 -11.85 -2.87
CA VAL A 442 -6.31 -13.03 -2.04
C VAL A 442 -5.96 -14.34 -2.74
N VAL A 443 -5.63 -15.34 -1.93
CA VAL A 443 -5.45 -16.73 -2.35
C VAL A 443 -6.31 -17.62 -1.47
N VAL A 444 -7.19 -18.39 -2.09
CA VAL A 444 -8.05 -19.36 -1.41
C VAL A 444 -7.35 -20.72 -1.34
N GLN A 445 -7.34 -21.32 -0.15
CA GLN A 445 -6.71 -22.62 0.15
C GLN A 445 -7.71 -23.68 0.59
N LYS A 446 -8.98 -23.30 0.83
CA LYS A 446 -10.04 -24.21 1.27
C LYS A 446 -11.37 -23.84 0.64
N ASP A 447 -12.25 -24.83 0.53
CA ASP A 447 -13.63 -24.66 0.06
C ASP A 447 -14.38 -23.61 0.88
N LEU A 448 -14.99 -22.64 0.19
CA LEU A 448 -15.73 -21.52 0.79
C LEU A 448 -17.24 -21.77 0.89
N SER A 449 -17.72 -22.96 0.50
CA SER A 449 -19.17 -23.21 0.35
C SER A 449 -19.95 -23.01 1.65
N ALA A 450 -19.31 -23.27 2.80
CA ALA A 450 -19.90 -23.10 4.13
C ALA A 450 -20.32 -21.64 4.43
N LEU A 451 -19.74 -20.65 3.75
CA LEU A 451 -20.13 -19.24 3.91
C LEU A 451 -21.55 -18.95 3.43
N TRP A 452 -22.08 -19.72 2.47
CA TRP A 452 -23.43 -19.53 1.94
C TRP A 452 -24.52 -19.88 2.97
N SER A 453 -24.26 -20.90 3.78
CA SER A 453 -25.12 -21.34 4.89
C SER A 453 -24.94 -20.53 6.19
N LEU A 454 -24.06 -19.52 6.19
CA LEU A 454 -23.77 -18.74 7.39
C LEU A 454 -25.00 -17.94 7.85
N ASN A 455 -25.41 -18.14 9.10
CA ASN A 455 -26.39 -17.30 9.75
C ASN A 455 -25.70 -16.07 10.36
N MET A 456 -25.83 -14.93 9.70
CA MET A 456 -25.21 -13.67 10.13
C MET A 456 -26.01 -12.93 11.21
N GLY A 457 -27.07 -13.52 11.78
CA GLY A 457 -27.83 -12.93 12.89
C GLY A 457 -28.46 -11.57 12.56
N GLY A 458 -28.83 -11.36 11.30
CA GLY A 458 -29.30 -10.06 10.82
C GLY A 458 -28.19 -8.99 10.78
N LYS A 459 -26.96 -9.36 10.49
CA LYS A 459 -25.91 -8.41 10.11
C LYS A 459 -25.83 -8.34 8.58
N VAL A 460 -25.36 -7.20 8.07
CA VAL A 460 -25.27 -6.96 6.62
C VAL A 460 -24.03 -7.64 6.03
N ILE A 461 -22.93 -7.63 6.78
CA ILE A 461 -21.64 -8.17 6.32
C ILE A 461 -21.11 -9.20 7.31
N GLY A 462 -20.64 -10.33 6.83
CA GLY A 462 -19.71 -11.23 7.51
C GLY A 462 -18.28 -10.89 7.13
N ALA A 463 -17.43 -10.52 8.08
CA ALA A 463 -16.04 -10.16 7.86
C ALA A 463 -15.14 -10.58 9.03
N VAL A 464 -13.84 -10.75 8.79
CA VAL A 464 -12.87 -10.93 9.88
C VAL A 464 -12.63 -9.60 10.58
N GLU A 465 -12.58 -9.63 11.91
CA GLU A 465 -12.28 -8.47 12.73
C GLU A 465 -10.77 -8.23 12.87
N ILE A 466 -10.38 -6.95 12.84
CA ILE A 466 -9.05 -6.47 13.19
C ILE A 466 -9.16 -5.72 14.51
N CYS A 467 -8.75 -6.39 15.58
CA CYS A 467 -8.72 -5.78 16.92
C CYS A 467 -7.44 -4.98 17.21
N SER A 468 -6.41 -5.11 16.35
CA SER A 468 -5.19 -4.29 16.45
C SER A 468 -5.44 -2.82 16.11
N VAL A 469 -6.57 -2.51 15.47
CA VAL A 469 -7.07 -1.16 15.18
C VAL A 469 -8.38 -0.99 15.95
N ARG A 470 -8.32 -0.26 17.06
CA ARG A 470 -9.51 -0.03 17.89
C ARG A 470 -10.22 1.26 17.49
N MET A 471 -11.55 1.24 17.51
CA MET A 471 -12.37 2.41 17.15
C MET A 471 -12.13 3.62 18.06
N ASP A 472 -11.72 3.42 19.33
CA ASP A 472 -11.40 4.52 20.23
C ASP A 472 -10.07 5.19 19.93
N GLN A 473 -9.13 4.48 19.29
CA GLN A 473 -7.87 5.06 18.82
C GLN A 473 -8.13 5.99 17.63
N LEU A 474 -9.16 5.74 16.83
CA LEU A 474 -9.55 6.61 15.72
C LEU A 474 -10.32 7.88 16.18
N ARG A 475 -10.60 8.03 17.47
CA ARG A 475 -11.44 9.11 18.04
C ARG A 475 -11.03 10.52 17.61
N SER A 476 -9.74 10.80 17.41
CA SER A 476 -9.24 12.11 16.95
C SER A 476 -9.75 12.51 15.56
N TYR A 477 -10.08 11.54 14.70
CA TYR A 477 -10.68 11.75 13.38
C TYR A 477 -12.22 11.72 13.42
N LEU A 478 -12.79 11.01 14.40
CA LEU A 478 -14.21 10.66 14.46
C LEU A 478 -15.07 11.67 15.24
N GLY A 479 -14.47 12.55 16.04
CA GLY A 479 -15.21 13.39 17.00
C GLY A 479 -15.73 12.61 18.21
N GLU A 480 -16.32 13.29 19.20
CA GLU A 480 -16.85 12.69 20.44
C GLU A 480 -18.16 11.89 20.23
N HIS A 481 -18.25 11.07 19.19
CA HIS A 481 -19.40 10.20 19.00
C HIS A 481 -19.26 8.90 19.79
N SER A 482 -20.40 8.37 20.20
CA SER A 482 -20.58 7.23 21.09
C SER A 482 -20.22 5.92 20.39
N PHE A 483 -18.94 5.69 20.16
CA PHE A 483 -18.44 4.35 19.86
C PHE A 483 -18.46 3.52 21.15
N LYS A 484 -18.79 2.23 21.01
CA LYS A 484 -18.49 1.28 22.09
C LYS A 484 -16.97 1.27 22.29
N LYS A 485 -16.53 1.71 23.46
CA LYS A 485 -15.12 1.69 23.85
C LYS A 485 -14.61 0.25 23.67
N ASN A 486 -13.53 0.06 22.92
CA ASN A 486 -12.90 -1.24 22.59
C ASN A 486 -13.58 -2.11 21.50
N SER A 487 -14.43 -1.58 20.61
CA SER A 487 -14.89 -2.39 19.45
C SER A 487 -13.77 -2.57 18.42
N CYS A 488 -13.60 -3.80 17.93
CA CYS A 488 -12.68 -4.11 16.84
C CYS A 488 -13.18 -3.53 15.51
N SER A 489 -12.26 -3.22 14.60
CA SER A 489 -12.58 -2.88 13.22
C SER A 489 -12.84 -4.16 12.41
N TRP A 490 -13.29 -4.02 11.17
CA TRP A 490 -13.36 -5.10 10.18
C TRP A 490 -12.43 -4.81 9.00
N MET A 491 -12.20 -5.80 8.13
CA MET A 491 -11.39 -5.65 6.92
C MET A 491 -12.09 -6.25 5.69
N SER A 492 -11.78 -5.71 4.52
CA SER A 492 -12.04 -6.41 3.25
C SER A 492 -11.11 -7.60 3.02
N GLY A 493 -11.21 -8.27 1.88
CA GLY A 493 -10.45 -9.48 1.54
C GLY A 493 -11.34 -10.69 1.36
N LEU A 494 -12.15 -10.99 2.38
CA LEU A 494 -13.20 -12.00 2.33
C LEU A 494 -14.41 -11.47 3.08
N ASN A 495 -15.47 -11.16 2.34
CA ASN A 495 -16.68 -10.58 2.92
C ASN A 495 -17.93 -11.27 2.40
N VAL A 496 -18.75 -11.80 3.29
CA VAL A 496 -20.09 -12.31 2.96
C VAL A 496 -21.07 -11.15 3.06
N ILE A 497 -21.81 -10.86 2.01
CA ILE A 497 -22.70 -9.70 1.96
C ILE A 497 -24.14 -10.14 1.76
N ASP A 498 -25.02 -9.73 2.67
CA ASP A 498 -26.47 -9.80 2.51
C ASP A 498 -26.96 -8.55 1.78
N LEU A 499 -27.13 -8.67 0.46
CA LEU A 499 -27.58 -7.58 -0.41
C LEU A 499 -29.04 -7.19 -0.16
N ALA A 500 -29.90 -8.14 0.25
CA ALA A 500 -31.27 -7.84 0.60
C ALA A 500 -31.30 -6.88 1.80
N ARG A 501 -30.60 -7.25 2.88
CA ARG A 501 -30.50 -6.41 4.07
C ARG A 501 -29.74 -5.11 3.82
N TRP A 502 -28.73 -5.11 2.95
CA TRP A 502 -28.03 -3.90 2.52
C TRP A 502 -28.98 -2.90 1.88
N ARG A 503 -29.91 -3.37 1.03
CA ARG A 503 -30.95 -2.55 0.39
C ARG A 503 -31.94 -2.02 1.43
N ASP A 504 -32.44 -2.90 2.30
CA ASP A 504 -33.44 -2.57 3.33
C ASP A 504 -32.94 -1.49 4.30
N LEU A 505 -31.68 -1.59 4.73
CA LEU A 505 -31.06 -0.64 5.65
C LEU A 505 -30.44 0.57 4.94
N HIS A 506 -30.61 0.68 3.61
CA HIS A 506 -30.12 1.78 2.79
C HIS A 506 -28.63 2.11 3.01
N ILE A 507 -27.80 1.08 3.20
CA ILE A 507 -26.38 1.21 3.57
C ILE A 507 -25.60 2.13 2.61
N SER A 508 -25.79 1.97 1.30
CA SER A 508 -25.13 2.83 0.30
C SER A 508 -25.51 4.31 0.47
N LYS A 509 -26.78 4.62 0.76
CA LYS A 509 -27.26 5.99 0.97
C LYS A 509 -26.62 6.61 2.21
N THR A 510 -26.48 5.82 3.28
CA THR A 510 -25.79 6.24 4.52
C THR A 510 -24.33 6.55 4.26
N TYR A 511 -23.63 5.66 3.55
CA TYR A 511 -22.22 5.86 3.18
C TYR A 511 -22.01 7.17 2.40
N TRP A 512 -22.76 7.39 1.32
CA TRP A 512 -22.62 8.58 0.49
C TRP A 512 -22.95 9.88 1.24
N LYS A 513 -23.90 9.84 2.18
CA LYS A 513 -24.16 10.97 3.09
C LYS A 513 -22.96 11.25 3.99
N LEU A 514 -22.29 10.22 4.51
CA LEU A 514 -21.12 10.37 5.38
C LEU A 514 -19.92 10.91 4.60
N VAL A 515 -19.62 10.36 3.41
CA VAL A 515 -18.53 10.86 2.54
C VAL A 515 -18.70 12.35 2.24
N LYS A 516 -19.91 12.82 1.91
CA LYS A 516 -20.19 14.25 1.66
C LYS A 516 -19.99 15.12 2.90
N LYS A 517 -20.24 14.60 4.10
CA LYS A 517 -20.18 15.36 5.36
C LYS A 517 -18.79 15.47 5.97
N VAL A 518 -17.94 14.46 5.77
CA VAL A 518 -16.62 14.39 6.43
C VAL A 518 -15.61 15.38 5.82
N SER A 519 -15.97 16.12 4.76
CA SER A 519 -15.08 16.97 3.94
C SER A 519 -14.00 16.12 3.25
N MET A 520 -13.43 16.63 2.14
CA MET A 520 -12.41 15.92 1.33
C MET A 520 -11.04 15.87 2.02
N LYS A 521 -10.99 15.35 3.26
CA LYS A 521 -9.76 15.06 3.98
C LYS A 521 -9.35 13.60 3.77
N GLU A 522 -8.05 13.37 3.82
CA GLU A 522 -7.44 12.05 3.78
C GLU A 522 -8.00 11.18 4.93
N GLY A 523 -8.44 9.95 4.64
CA GLY A 523 -9.10 9.06 5.61
C GLY A 523 -10.63 9.18 5.72
N SER A 524 -11.27 10.09 4.99
CA SER A 524 -12.74 10.23 4.97
C SER A 524 -13.48 8.97 4.52
N ALA A 525 -12.94 8.24 3.54
CA ALA A 525 -13.49 6.96 3.08
C ALA A 525 -13.39 5.87 4.16
N LEU A 526 -12.26 5.78 4.88
CA LEU A 526 -12.10 4.89 6.02
C LEU A 526 -13.15 5.16 7.07
N LEU A 527 -13.23 6.42 7.49
CA LEU A 527 -14.19 6.88 8.48
C LEU A 527 -15.63 6.57 8.06
N ALA A 528 -16.02 6.99 6.84
CA ALA A 528 -17.36 6.74 6.33
C ALA A 528 -17.68 5.23 6.28
N SER A 529 -16.71 4.39 5.91
CA SER A 529 -16.88 2.95 5.84
C SER A 529 -17.09 2.32 7.21
N LEU A 530 -16.22 2.65 8.17
CA LEU A 530 -16.31 2.15 9.55
C LEU A 530 -17.63 2.59 10.22
N LEU A 531 -18.05 3.84 10.03
CA LEU A 531 -19.33 4.33 10.55
C LEU A 531 -20.53 3.65 9.89
N THR A 532 -20.47 3.43 8.58
CA THR A 532 -21.60 2.84 7.83
C THR A 532 -21.93 1.43 8.33
N PHE A 533 -20.91 0.67 8.72
CA PHE A 533 -21.08 -0.71 9.17
C PHE A 533 -21.06 -0.88 10.70
N GLN A 534 -21.18 0.20 11.45
CA GLN A 534 -21.25 0.11 12.91
C GLN A 534 -22.43 -0.76 13.34
N ASP A 535 -22.15 -1.77 14.17
CA ASP A 535 -23.10 -2.81 14.59
C ASP A 535 -23.76 -3.59 13.43
N GLN A 536 -23.22 -3.54 12.20
CA GLN A 536 -23.70 -4.29 11.02
C GLN A 536 -22.74 -5.41 10.56
N ILE A 537 -21.66 -5.65 11.30
CA ILE A 537 -20.69 -6.72 11.05
C ILE A 537 -21.04 -7.97 11.88
N TYR A 538 -20.97 -9.12 11.22
CA TYR A 538 -20.87 -10.44 11.83
C TYR A 538 -19.42 -10.89 11.76
N THR A 539 -18.84 -11.22 12.91
CA THR A 539 -17.43 -11.61 13.03
C THR A 539 -17.22 -13.01 12.50
N LEU A 540 -16.41 -13.14 11.43
CA LEU A 540 -15.91 -14.43 10.98
C LEU A 540 -14.79 -14.92 11.90
N ASP A 541 -14.75 -16.23 12.14
CA ASP A 541 -13.65 -16.89 12.86
C ASP A 541 -12.30 -16.56 12.20
N SER A 542 -11.28 -16.24 13.00
CA SER A 542 -9.96 -15.82 12.50
C SER A 542 -9.25 -16.88 11.65
N ARG A 543 -9.69 -18.13 11.67
CA ARG A 543 -9.20 -19.20 10.77
C ARG A 543 -9.61 -19.01 9.31
N TRP A 544 -10.60 -18.16 9.03
CA TRP A 544 -11.04 -17.88 7.66
C TRP A 544 -9.98 -17.12 6.88
N VAL A 545 -9.36 -16.09 7.46
CA VAL A 545 -8.42 -15.22 6.75
C VAL A 545 -7.16 -15.01 7.58
N VAL A 546 -6.01 -15.28 6.98
CA VAL A 546 -4.71 -14.77 7.47
C VAL A 546 -4.30 -13.61 6.59
N SER A 547 -4.07 -12.47 7.22
CA SER A 547 -3.70 -11.21 6.59
C SER A 547 -2.28 -10.82 6.96
N GLY A 548 -1.71 -9.90 6.18
CA GLY A 548 -0.36 -9.38 6.38
C GLY A 548 0.65 -9.86 5.35
N LEU A 549 0.26 -10.71 4.38
CA LEU A 549 1.23 -11.27 3.44
C LEU A 549 1.83 -10.21 2.49
N GLY A 550 1.24 -9.02 2.42
CA GLY A 550 1.76 -7.87 1.68
C GLY A 550 2.60 -6.90 2.51
N HIS A 551 2.87 -7.17 3.80
CA HIS A 551 3.69 -6.27 4.62
C HIS A 551 4.43 -6.89 5.81
N ASP A 552 4.04 -8.07 6.28
CA ASP A 552 4.54 -8.68 7.52
C ASP A 552 5.50 -9.85 7.23
N TYR A 553 6.79 -9.67 7.50
CA TYR A 553 7.83 -10.70 7.37
C TYR A 553 7.83 -11.72 8.52
N GLY A 554 6.95 -11.61 9.51
CA GLY A 554 6.91 -12.43 10.73
C GLY A 554 5.74 -13.42 10.83
N LEU A 555 4.88 -13.55 9.82
CA LEU A 555 3.69 -14.42 9.91
C LEU A 555 4.03 -15.88 10.21
N ASP A 556 3.23 -16.49 11.08
CA ASP A 556 3.31 -17.90 11.43
C ASP A 556 2.96 -18.80 10.23
N ILE A 557 3.90 -19.68 9.88
CA ILE A 557 3.76 -20.60 8.74
C ILE A 557 2.64 -21.62 8.98
N GLU A 558 2.43 -22.06 10.22
CA GLU A 558 1.36 -23.01 10.53
C GLU A 558 -0.02 -22.35 10.44
N GLY A 559 -0.14 -21.09 10.87
CA GLY A 559 -1.30 -20.25 10.62
C GLY A 559 -1.60 -20.12 9.12
N ILE A 560 -0.60 -19.78 8.30
CA ILE A 560 -0.74 -19.67 6.83
C ILE A 560 -1.25 -20.99 6.22
N LYS A 561 -0.68 -22.14 6.59
CA LYS A 561 -1.14 -23.45 6.06
C LYS A 561 -2.58 -23.79 6.45
N LYS A 562 -3.04 -23.35 7.62
CA LYS A 562 -4.36 -23.70 8.16
C LYS A 562 -5.47 -22.74 7.70
N ALA A 563 -5.13 -21.53 7.27
CA ALA A 563 -6.09 -20.52 6.84
C ALA A 563 -6.90 -20.96 5.61
N ALA A 564 -8.17 -20.58 5.54
CA ALA A 564 -8.98 -20.78 4.33
C ALA A 564 -8.61 -19.80 3.21
N VAL A 565 -8.27 -18.56 3.57
CA VAL A 565 -7.89 -17.48 2.66
C VAL A 565 -6.63 -16.79 3.17
N LEU A 566 -5.71 -16.50 2.26
CA LEU A 566 -4.52 -15.69 2.49
C LEU A 566 -4.73 -14.33 1.83
N HIS A 567 -4.56 -13.25 2.58
CA HIS A 567 -4.76 -11.89 2.10
C HIS A 567 -3.42 -11.15 2.06
N TYR A 568 -3.03 -10.71 0.87
CA TYR A 568 -1.78 -9.97 0.61
C TYR A 568 -1.94 -8.46 0.81
N ASN A 569 -2.72 -8.06 1.82
CA ASN A 569 -2.92 -6.65 2.14
C ASN A 569 -1.60 -5.95 2.49
N GLY A 570 -1.42 -4.74 1.97
CA GLY A 570 -0.18 -3.96 2.05
C GLY A 570 0.57 -3.86 0.71
N ASN A 571 1.65 -3.09 0.71
CA ASN A 571 2.32 -2.65 -0.53
C ASN A 571 3.11 -3.75 -1.27
N MET A 572 3.61 -4.78 -0.58
CA MET A 572 4.48 -5.81 -1.16
C MET A 572 3.67 -6.95 -1.78
N LYS A 573 2.86 -6.62 -2.78
CA LYS A 573 1.97 -7.55 -3.50
C LYS A 573 2.75 -8.67 -4.21
N PRO A 574 2.18 -9.87 -4.36
CA PRO A 574 2.91 -11.05 -4.86
C PRO A 574 3.27 -10.98 -6.35
N TRP A 575 2.60 -10.14 -7.14
CA TRP A 575 2.94 -9.89 -8.55
C TRP A 575 4.03 -8.82 -8.76
N LEU A 576 4.50 -8.19 -7.69
CA LEU A 576 5.57 -7.20 -7.74
C LEU A 576 6.93 -7.86 -7.49
N GLU A 577 8.00 -7.28 -8.03
CA GLU A 577 9.37 -7.68 -7.72
C GLU A 577 9.65 -7.55 -6.22
N LEU A 578 9.18 -6.46 -5.61
CA LEU A 578 9.31 -6.16 -4.18
C LEU A 578 8.37 -7.00 -3.28
N GLY A 579 7.57 -7.91 -3.83
CA GLY A 579 6.73 -8.82 -3.06
C GLY A 579 7.55 -9.72 -2.14
N ILE A 580 7.03 -10.04 -0.94
CA ILE A 580 7.76 -10.82 0.07
C ILE A 580 8.08 -12.23 -0.46
N PRO A 581 9.36 -12.59 -0.71
CA PRO A 581 9.71 -13.80 -1.48
C PRO A 581 9.13 -15.09 -0.92
N LYS A 582 9.14 -15.26 0.41
CA LYS A 582 8.64 -16.46 1.08
C LYS A 582 7.13 -16.70 0.92
N TYR A 583 6.35 -15.66 0.64
CA TYR A 583 4.91 -15.80 0.46
C TYR A 583 4.50 -15.90 -1.01
N LYS A 584 5.33 -15.41 -1.94
CA LYS A 584 5.05 -15.46 -3.39
C LYS A 584 4.76 -16.88 -3.88
N ALA A 585 5.35 -17.91 -3.26
CA ALA A 585 5.12 -19.30 -3.63
C ALA A 585 3.63 -19.73 -3.52
N TYR A 586 2.89 -19.24 -2.51
CA TYR A 586 1.47 -19.58 -2.34
C TYR A 586 0.60 -18.98 -3.43
N TRP A 587 1.03 -17.86 -4.03
CA TRP A 587 0.34 -17.19 -5.12
C TRP A 587 0.77 -17.74 -6.49
N LYS A 588 2.08 -17.88 -6.74
CA LYS A 588 2.65 -18.35 -8.02
C LYS A 588 2.10 -19.71 -8.46
N LYS A 589 1.76 -20.61 -7.52
CA LYS A 589 1.23 -21.96 -7.84
C LYS A 589 -0.11 -21.96 -8.61
N PHE A 590 -0.82 -20.84 -8.66
CA PHE A 590 -2.09 -20.71 -9.40
C PHE A 590 -1.94 -19.97 -10.73
N LEU A 591 -0.72 -19.62 -11.12
CA LEU A 591 -0.44 -19.07 -12.44
C LEU A 591 -0.43 -20.17 -13.49
N ASN A 592 -1.01 -19.90 -14.64
CA ASN A 592 -0.89 -20.78 -15.79
C ASN A 592 0.48 -20.58 -16.47
N HIS A 593 1.51 -21.27 -16.00
CA HIS A 593 2.87 -21.11 -16.53
C HIS A 593 3.03 -21.48 -18.02
N ASN A 594 2.07 -22.24 -18.58
CA ASN A 594 2.06 -22.63 -19.99
C ASN A 594 1.36 -21.59 -20.88
N ASP A 595 0.78 -20.53 -20.31
CA ASP A 595 0.13 -19.50 -21.12
C ASP A 595 1.15 -18.68 -21.93
N GLN A 596 0.90 -18.59 -23.23
CA GLN A 596 1.78 -17.91 -24.18
C GLN A 596 1.96 -16.43 -23.87
N TYR A 597 0.90 -15.71 -23.50
CA TYR A 597 1.00 -14.27 -23.22
C TYR A 597 1.79 -14.00 -21.93
N LEU A 598 1.64 -14.87 -20.91
CA LEU A 598 2.45 -14.77 -19.69
C LEU A 598 3.93 -14.99 -19.95
N SER A 599 4.27 -15.95 -20.82
CA SER A 599 5.66 -16.21 -21.21
C SER A 599 6.25 -15.04 -22.00
N GLU A 600 5.55 -14.59 -23.04
CA GLU A 600 6.04 -13.55 -23.95
C GLU A 600 6.13 -12.17 -23.28
N CYS A 601 5.31 -11.89 -22.27
CA CYS A 601 5.39 -10.67 -21.46
C CYS A 601 6.26 -10.82 -20.21
N ASN A 602 6.99 -11.92 -20.03
CA ASN A 602 7.85 -12.20 -18.87
C ASN A 602 7.11 -12.10 -17.51
N VAL A 603 5.84 -12.48 -17.45
CA VAL A 603 5.06 -12.50 -16.19
C VAL A 603 5.47 -13.68 -15.31
N ASN A 604 5.88 -14.80 -15.92
CA ASN A 604 6.25 -16.03 -15.21
C ASN A 604 7.62 -15.99 -14.51
N ARG A 605 8.43 -14.93 -14.69
CA ARG A 605 9.78 -14.87 -14.12
C ARG A 605 9.79 -14.70 -12.59
#